data_AF-A0A943RMF9-F1
#
_entry.id   AF-A0A943RMF9-F1
#
_cell.length_a   1.000
_cell.length_b   1.000
_cell.length_c   1.000
_cell.angle_alpha   90.00
_cell.angle_beta   90.00
_cell.angle_gamma   90.00
#
_symmetry.space_group_name_H-M   'P 1'
#
loop_
_entity.id
_entity.type
_entity.pdbx_description
1 polymer ?
#
loop_
_entity_poly.entity_id
_entity_poly.type
_entity_poly.pdbx_seq_one_letter_code
_entity_poly.pdbx_strand_id
1 'polypeptide(L)'
;MIAVLASCVLGLALYGVLRPPAAPATGAPHAEELTRAPDQEAPDGENRAGDLWQQGLKQTEQGNWAAAIDNLEGALEQSPEMPERYLLLAQAYREAERDDDAAEVLRRGMEATGSEELRLPLKAVESTLKMPEDQRTCLDALYRAAASGEEAAFSAALEDWENGLEVRDEEGNHTRNPLWAETGNLVWDGERFWSDYTGTSLLFWGTSFFYGEISENVPDGAGSCATVHTWYPDSGAVGYLRLEGQWENGVAVGEVEFHDRCTDAANTFTMYDMTATLDGTEEEVIVRGEVTMQLLRNGTIHTFQLTIQDGALRQEPFRNGAVSCSTHSGCGAHLVAGDDSISMRYQDPYPWGRESPYQEPWQFLNFSYGY
;
A
#
# COMPACT_ATOMS: atom_id res chain seq x y z
N MET A 1 -40.85 22.37 -2.13
CA MET A 1 -39.40 22.49 -2.37
C MET A 1 -38.72 22.33 -1.02
N ILE A 2 -37.63 21.54 -0.96
CA ILE A 2 -36.94 20.97 0.21
C ILE A 2 -37.35 19.50 0.45
N ALA A 3 -36.55 18.59 -0.10
CA ALA A 3 -36.19 17.27 0.44
C ALA A 3 -35.10 16.68 -0.46
N VAL A 4 -33.83 16.76 -0.06
CA VAL A 4 -32.72 15.90 -0.52
C VAL A 4 -31.73 15.81 0.64
N LEU A 5 -31.09 14.65 0.77
CA LEU A 5 -29.95 14.27 1.63
C LEU A 5 -30.31 13.33 2.80
N ALA A 6 -30.49 12.05 2.46
CA ALA A 6 -30.16 10.92 3.32
C ALA A 6 -30.12 9.63 2.46
N SER A 7 -29.02 9.36 1.74
CA SER A 7 -28.83 8.02 1.12
C SER A 7 -27.40 7.62 0.75
N CYS A 8 -26.34 8.28 1.25
CA CYS A 8 -24.96 7.95 0.85
C CYS A 8 -24.08 7.35 1.97
N VAL A 9 -24.63 6.99 3.13
CA VAL A 9 -23.81 6.57 4.29
C VAL A 9 -23.92 5.08 4.63
N LEU A 10 -24.89 4.33 4.08
CA LEU A 10 -25.03 2.90 4.38
C LEU A 10 -24.22 1.97 3.45
N GLY A 11 -23.65 2.48 2.35
CA GLY A 11 -22.87 1.67 1.42
C GLY A 11 -21.47 1.31 1.91
N LEU A 12 -20.78 2.22 2.60
CA LEU A 12 -19.36 2.04 2.95
C LEU A 12 -19.13 1.35 4.31
N ALA A 13 -20.06 1.47 5.26
CA ALA A 13 -19.89 0.92 6.61
C ALA A 13 -20.00 -0.63 6.71
N LEU A 14 -20.36 -1.32 5.63
CA LEU A 14 -20.44 -2.79 5.58
C LEU A 14 -19.14 -3.47 5.09
N TYR A 15 -18.16 -2.71 4.58
CA TYR A 15 -16.93 -3.25 4.00
C TYR A 15 -15.83 -3.59 5.03
N GLY A 16 -15.83 -2.95 6.20
CA GLY A 16 -14.74 -3.09 7.20
C GLY A 16 -14.90 -4.20 8.25
N VAL A 17 -15.98 -4.98 8.23
CA VAL A 17 -16.22 -6.02 9.24
C VAL A 17 -16.62 -7.29 8.53
N LEU A 18 -15.70 -8.24 8.32
CA LEU A 18 -15.93 -9.69 8.32
C LEU A 18 -14.67 -10.44 7.81
N ARG A 19 -13.61 -10.51 8.62
CA ARG A 19 -12.67 -11.63 8.52
C ARG A 19 -12.28 -12.15 9.92
N PRO A 20 -13.09 -13.01 10.55
CA PRO A 20 -12.65 -13.78 11.72
C PRO A 20 -11.80 -15.00 11.28
N PRO A 21 -10.86 -15.49 12.12
CA PRO A 21 -10.08 -16.70 11.83
C PRO A 21 -10.95 -17.97 11.90
N ALA A 22 -10.74 -18.89 10.95
CA ALA A 22 -11.57 -20.07 10.75
C ALA A 22 -11.38 -21.18 11.81
N ALA A 23 -12.50 -21.80 12.25
CA ALA A 23 -12.57 -23.11 12.91
C ALA A 23 -13.98 -23.75 12.73
N PRO A 24 -14.14 -25.09 12.83
CA PRO A 24 -15.01 -25.87 11.95
C PRO A 24 -16.45 -26.13 12.43
N ALA A 25 -17.29 -26.41 11.44
CA ALA A 25 -18.73 -26.65 11.51
C ALA A 25 -19.16 -27.91 12.26
N THR A 26 -20.34 -27.86 12.91
CA THR A 26 -21.18 -29.04 13.16
C THR A 26 -22.67 -28.67 13.25
N GLY A 27 -23.51 -29.43 12.54
CA GLY A 27 -24.84 -29.84 13.01
C GLY A 27 -26.08 -29.18 12.37
N ALA A 28 -26.66 -29.84 11.37
CA ALA A 28 -28.08 -29.73 11.04
C ALA A 28 -28.95 -30.48 12.09
N PRO A 29 -30.28 -30.26 12.16
CA PRO A 29 -31.17 -31.04 11.29
C PRO A 29 -32.46 -30.33 10.80
N HIS A 30 -33.07 -31.01 9.81
CA HIS A 30 -34.34 -30.81 9.10
C HIS A 30 -35.61 -30.60 9.95
N ALA A 31 -36.63 -29.95 9.32
CA ALA A 31 -38.04 -30.37 9.41
C ALA A 31 -38.82 -29.94 8.14
N GLU A 32 -39.63 -30.87 7.61
CA GLU A 32 -40.62 -30.73 6.53
C GLU A 32 -41.82 -29.85 6.94
N GLU A 33 -42.53 -29.24 5.98
CA GLU A 33 -43.97 -29.53 5.72
C GLU A 33 -44.51 -28.77 4.48
N LEU A 34 -45.22 -29.49 3.61
CA LEU A 34 -45.94 -29.00 2.42
C LEU A 34 -47.24 -28.27 2.80
N THR A 35 -47.66 -27.23 2.05
CA THR A 35 -48.84 -27.27 1.14
C THR A 35 -49.33 -25.90 0.64
N ARG A 36 -49.80 -25.93 -0.63
CA ARG A 36 -50.81 -25.09 -1.34
C ARG A 36 -50.40 -23.74 -1.96
N ALA A 37 -50.42 -23.73 -3.30
CA ALA A 37 -50.87 -22.63 -4.15
C ALA A 37 -52.42 -22.61 -4.20
N PRO A 38 -53.12 -21.49 -4.48
CA PRO A 38 -53.01 -20.79 -5.76
C PRO A 38 -53.12 -19.25 -5.71
N ASP A 39 -52.51 -18.59 -6.69
CA ASP A 39 -53.17 -17.69 -7.65
C ASP A 39 -52.16 -16.71 -8.26
N GLN A 40 -52.25 -16.57 -9.58
CA GLN A 40 -51.39 -15.73 -10.39
C GLN A 40 -51.78 -14.26 -10.21
N GLU A 41 -50.91 -13.48 -9.58
CA GLU A 41 -50.69 -12.09 -9.95
C GLU A 41 -49.28 -12.00 -10.52
N ALA A 42 -49.17 -11.49 -11.74
CA ALA A 42 -47.89 -11.21 -12.37
C ALA A 42 -47.20 -10.12 -11.53
N PRO A 43 -46.01 -10.35 -10.95
CA PRO A 43 -45.39 -9.31 -10.15
C PRO A 43 -44.57 -8.41 -11.06
N ASP A 44 -44.88 -7.14 -10.92
CA ASP A 44 -44.00 -5.99 -11.08
C ASP A 44 -42.52 -6.39 -10.94
N GLY A 45 -41.78 -6.29 -12.04
CA GLY A 45 -40.36 -6.67 -12.11
C GLY A 45 -39.48 -5.92 -11.11
N GLU A 46 -39.91 -4.73 -10.65
CA GLU A 46 -39.19 -3.97 -9.62
C GLU A 46 -39.26 -4.60 -8.23
N ASN A 47 -40.35 -5.32 -7.87
CA ASN A 47 -40.51 -5.89 -6.54
C ASN A 47 -39.73 -7.21 -6.38
N ARG A 48 -39.58 -7.98 -7.47
CA ARG A 48 -38.70 -9.16 -7.52
C ARG A 48 -37.21 -8.81 -7.53
N ALA A 49 -36.84 -7.64 -8.07
CA ALA A 49 -35.46 -7.16 -8.09
C ALA A 49 -34.95 -6.87 -6.68
N GLY A 50 -35.80 -6.24 -5.85
CA GLY A 50 -35.54 -6.04 -4.43
C GLY A 50 -35.33 -7.38 -3.70
N ASP A 51 -36.17 -8.38 -3.99
CA ASP A 51 -36.10 -9.67 -3.30
C ASP A 51 -34.79 -10.44 -3.56
N LEU A 52 -34.29 -10.48 -4.80
CA LEU A 52 -33.04 -11.21 -5.12
C LEU A 52 -31.81 -10.48 -4.60
N TRP A 53 -31.74 -9.15 -4.78
CA TRP A 53 -30.61 -8.36 -4.30
C TRP A 53 -30.47 -8.45 -2.77
N GLN A 54 -31.59 -8.31 -2.04
CA GLN A 54 -31.57 -8.42 -0.58
C GLN A 54 -31.23 -9.83 -0.09
N GLN A 55 -31.65 -10.88 -0.80
CA GLN A 55 -31.24 -12.25 -0.50
C GLN A 55 -29.75 -12.47 -0.73
N GLY A 56 -29.21 -11.97 -1.85
CA GLY A 56 -27.78 -11.99 -2.16
C GLY A 56 -26.97 -11.31 -1.06
N LEU A 57 -27.32 -10.06 -0.70
CA LEU A 57 -26.68 -9.31 0.39
C LEU A 57 -26.68 -10.07 1.73
N LYS A 58 -27.84 -10.62 2.11
CA LYS A 58 -27.94 -11.40 3.35
C LYS A 58 -27.04 -12.64 3.32
N GLN A 59 -26.87 -13.27 2.17
CA GLN A 59 -25.99 -14.43 2.02
C GLN A 59 -24.51 -14.02 2.04
N THR A 60 -24.14 -12.88 1.44
CA THR A 60 -22.77 -12.35 1.52
C THR A 60 -22.40 -11.98 2.95
N GLU A 61 -23.29 -11.34 3.70
CA GLU A 61 -23.10 -11.04 5.13
C GLU A 61 -22.90 -12.31 5.99
N GLN A 62 -23.42 -13.45 5.54
CA GLN A 62 -23.27 -14.74 6.21
C GLN A 62 -22.02 -15.52 5.74
N GLY A 63 -21.25 -14.99 4.78
CA GLY A 63 -20.14 -15.70 4.14
C GLY A 63 -20.59 -16.86 3.24
N ASN A 64 -21.88 -16.93 2.90
CA ASN A 64 -22.45 -17.97 2.04
C ASN A 64 -22.28 -17.61 0.55
N TRP A 65 -21.04 -17.37 0.12
CA TRP A 65 -20.69 -16.82 -1.20
C TRP A 65 -21.27 -17.63 -2.36
N ALA A 66 -21.18 -18.95 -2.30
CA ALA A 66 -21.73 -19.84 -3.33
C ALA A 66 -23.25 -19.67 -3.52
N ALA A 67 -24.00 -19.48 -2.43
CA ALA A 67 -25.44 -19.28 -2.48
C ALA A 67 -25.81 -17.84 -2.89
N ALA A 68 -24.95 -16.87 -2.54
CA ALA A 68 -25.10 -15.48 -2.94
C ALA A 68 -25.01 -15.30 -4.46
N ILE A 69 -24.10 -16.02 -5.12
CA ILE A 69 -23.85 -15.90 -6.56
C ILE A 69 -25.15 -16.01 -7.38
N ASP A 70 -25.97 -17.05 -7.18
CA ASP A 70 -27.20 -17.25 -7.97
C ASP A 70 -28.18 -16.07 -7.83
N ASN A 71 -28.35 -15.57 -6.60
CA ASN A 71 -29.22 -14.43 -6.32
C ASN A 71 -28.65 -13.12 -6.88
N LEU A 72 -27.33 -12.94 -6.83
CA LEU A 72 -26.64 -11.77 -7.34
C LEU A 72 -26.61 -11.75 -8.87
N GLU A 73 -26.46 -12.89 -9.54
CA GLU A 73 -26.61 -13.04 -11.00
C GLU A 73 -28.02 -12.65 -11.44
N GLY A 74 -29.04 -13.22 -10.81
CA GLY A 74 -30.44 -12.90 -11.11
C GLY A 74 -30.82 -11.45 -10.77
N ALA A 75 -30.19 -10.86 -9.75
CA ALA A 75 -30.29 -9.44 -9.48
C ALA A 75 -29.63 -8.65 -10.61
N LEU A 76 -28.40 -8.94 -10.99
CA LEU A 76 -27.68 -8.22 -12.04
C LEU A 76 -28.46 -8.19 -13.37
N GLU A 77 -29.08 -9.30 -13.77
CA GLU A 77 -29.92 -9.35 -14.99
C GLU A 77 -31.07 -8.33 -14.98
N GLN A 78 -31.59 -7.98 -13.81
CA GLN A 78 -32.74 -7.07 -13.66
C GLN A 78 -32.36 -5.60 -13.70
N SER A 79 -31.11 -5.25 -13.36
CA SER A 79 -30.62 -3.87 -13.43
C SER A 79 -29.12 -3.87 -13.74
N PRO A 80 -28.76 -4.16 -15.01
CA PRO A 80 -27.38 -4.23 -15.47
C PRO A 80 -26.69 -2.86 -15.56
N GLU A 81 -27.39 -1.76 -15.29
CA GLU A 81 -26.83 -0.41 -15.27
C GLU A 81 -26.16 -0.04 -13.94
N MET A 82 -26.29 -0.88 -12.91
CA MET A 82 -25.81 -0.60 -11.55
C MET A 82 -24.41 -1.20 -11.31
N PRO A 83 -23.35 -0.36 -11.16
CA PRO A 83 -21.97 -0.86 -10.95
C PRO A 83 -21.83 -1.72 -9.69
N GLU A 84 -22.54 -1.36 -8.62
CA GLU A 84 -22.58 -2.07 -7.34
C GLU A 84 -22.91 -3.57 -7.48
N ARG A 85 -23.75 -3.94 -8.46
CA ARG A 85 -24.10 -5.35 -8.70
C ARG A 85 -22.95 -6.15 -9.28
N TYR A 86 -22.17 -5.54 -10.16
CA TYR A 86 -20.95 -6.14 -10.70
C TYR A 86 -19.88 -6.28 -9.62
N LEU A 87 -19.70 -5.26 -8.77
CA LEU A 87 -18.74 -5.29 -7.67
C LEU A 87 -19.02 -6.44 -6.70
N LEU A 88 -20.26 -6.53 -6.19
CA LEU A 88 -20.60 -7.54 -5.20
C LEU A 88 -20.59 -8.97 -5.79
N LEU A 89 -21.06 -9.13 -7.03
CA LEU A 89 -21.00 -10.43 -7.71
C LEU A 89 -19.55 -10.85 -7.98
N ALA A 90 -18.68 -9.92 -8.41
CA ALA A 90 -17.26 -10.18 -8.57
C ALA A 90 -16.64 -10.63 -7.25
N GLN A 91 -16.89 -9.92 -6.15
CA GLN A 91 -16.43 -10.31 -4.82
C GLN A 91 -16.89 -11.72 -4.45
N ALA A 92 -18.18 -12.04 -4.66
CA ALA A 92 -18.71 -13.36 -4.39
C ALA A 92 -18.01 -14.46 -5.22
N TYR A 93 -17.69 -14.19 -6.49
CA TYR A 93 -16.88 -15.10 -7.30
C TYR A 93 -15.46 -15.27 -6.75
N ARG A 94 -14.79 -14.18 -6.37
CA ARG A 94 -13.43 -14.24 -5.80
C ARG A 94 -13.36 -15.07 -4.53
N GLU A 95 -14.30 -14.84 -3.61
CA GLU A 95 -14.44 -15.59 -2.36
C GLU A 95 -14.81 -17.06 -2.59
N ALA A 96 -15.42 -17.37 -3.73
CA ALA A 96 -15.66 -18.74 -4.19
C ALA A 96 -14.50 -19.31 -5.04
N GLU A 97 -13.33 -18.65 -5.07
CA GLU A 97 -12.14 -19.04 -5.85
C GLU A 97 -12.37 -19.10 -7.37
N ARG A 98 -13.34 -18.32 -7.87
CA ARG A 98 -13.72 -18.22 -9.28
C ARG A 98 -13.20 -16.90 -9.89
N ASP A 99 -11.88 -16.67 -9.80
CA ASP A 99 -11.28 -15.40 -10.23
C ASP A 99 -11.47 -15.10 -11.72
N ASP A 100 -11.53 -16.11 -12.60
CA ASP A 100 -11.85 -15.91 -14.03
C ASP A 100 -13.25 -15.32 -14.25
N ASP A 101 -14.24 -15.80 -13.50
CA ASP A 101 -15.62 -15.30 -13.55
C ASP A 101 -15.71 -13.89 -12.95
N ALA A 102 -14.94 -13.62 -11.89
CA ALA A 102 -14.81 -12.28 -11.31
C ALA A 102 -14.25 -11.27 -12.34
N ALA A 103 -13.21 -11.64 -13.08
CA ALA A 103 -12.65 -10.78 -14.13
C ALA A 103 -13.67 -10.54 -15.26
N GLU A 104 -14.38 -11.58 -15.69
CA GLU A 104 -15.41 -11.47 -16.73
C GLU A 104 -16.55 -10.54 -16.33
N VAL A 105 -17.09 -10.71 -15.12
CA VAL A 105 -18.22 -9.88 -14.67
C VAL A 105 -17.79 -8.42 -14.51
N LEU A 106 -16.57 -8.14 -14.04
CA LEU A 106 -16.04 -6.78 -13.94
C LEU A 106 -15.82 -6.14 -15.32
N ARG A 107 -15.26 -6.87 -16.29
CA ARG A 107 -15.12 -6.38 -17.68
C ARG A 107 -16.48 -6.04 -18.29
N ARG A 108 -17.46 -6.94 -18.17
CA ARG A 108 -18.83 -6.69 -18.62
C ARG A 108 -19.46 -5.49 -17.91
N GLY A 109 -19.21 -5.32 -16.63
CA GLY A 109 -19.68 -4.18 -15.87
C GLY A 109 -19.11 -2.86 -16.36
N MET A 110 -17.81 -2.81 -16.67
CA MET A 110 -17.17 -1.62 -17.24
C MET A 110 -17.77 -1.27 -18.60
N GLU A 111 -17.99 -2.27 -19.45
CA GLU A 111 -18.62 -2.07 -20.76
C GLU A 111 -20.08 -1.60 -20.67
N ALA A 112 -20.85 -2.17 -19.74
CA ALA A 112 -22.27 -1.88 -19.58
C ALA A 112 -22.56 -0.53 -18.89
N THR A 113 -21.73 -0.17 -17.91
CA THR A 113 -21.99 0.99 -17.03
C THR A 113 -21.09 2.19 -17.33
N GLY A 114 -19.91 1.97 -17.93
CA GLY A 114 -18.86 2.99 -18.04
C GLY A 114 -18.30 3.47 -16.70
N SER A 115 -18.54 2.73 -15.60
CA SER A 115 -18.08 3.11 -14.26
C SER A 115 -16.59 2.83 -14.06
N GLU A 116 -15.85 3.87 -13.69
CA GLU A 116 -14.43 3.77 -13.30
C GLU A 116 -14.22 3.03 -11.98
N GLU A 117 -15.25 2.90 -11.15
CA GLU A 117 -15.19 2.19 -9.85
C GLU A 117 -14.84 0.71 -10.03
N LEU A 118 -15.17 0.13 -11.18
CA LEU A 118 -14.87 -1.27 -11.51
C LEU A 118 -13.41 -1.49 -11.94
N ARG A 119 -12.67 -0.42 -12.27
CA ARG A 119 -11.33 -0.50 -12.86
C ARG A 119 -10.30 -1.08 -11.89
N LEU A 120 -10.30 -0.62 -10.63
CA LEU A 120 -9.34 -1.12 -9.63
C LEU A 120 -9.62 -2.56 -9.20
N PRO A 121 -10.89 -2.96 -8.90
CA PRO A 121 -11.23 -4.36 -8.70
C PRO A 121 -10.84 -5.26 -9.88
N LEU A 122 -11.08 -4.81 -11.12
CA LEU A 122 -10.68 -5.58 -12.30
C LEU A 122 -9.16 -5.75 -12.36
N LYS A 123 -8.42 -4.66 -12.15
CA LYS A 123 -6.95 -4.70 -12.08
C LYS A 123 -6.48 -5.70 -11.02
N ALA A 124 -7.08 -5.71 -9.83
CA ALA A 124 -6.71 -6.63 -8.76
C ALA A 124 -6.85 -8.10 -9.19
N VAL A 125 -7.98 -8.46 -9.79
CA VAL A 125 -8.24 -9.83 -10.28
C VAL A 125 -7.30 -10.18 -11.42
N GLU A 126 -7.18 -9.31 -12.43
CA GLU A 126 -6.35 -9.58 -13.59
C GLU A 126 -4.86 -9.67 -13.24
N SER A 127 -4.37 -8.80 -12.35
CA SER A 127 -3.00 -8.88 -11.86
C SER A 127 -2.76 -10.17 -11.11
N THR A 128 -3.74 -10.66 -10.33
CA THR A 128 -3.63 -11.97 -9.67
C THR A 128 -3.53 -13.13 -10.67
N LEU A 129 -4.39 -13.13 -11.71
CA LEU A 129 -4.46 -14.19 -12.71
C LEU A 129 -3.26 -14.21 -13.67
N LYS A 130 -2.77 -13.03 -14.06
CA LYS A 130 -1.73 -12.87 -15.09
C LYS A 130 -0.31 -12.83 -14.51
N MET A 131 -0.16 -12.73 -13.18
CA MET A 131 1.14 -12.59 -12.54
C MET A 131 2.03 -13.81 -12.84
N PRO A 132 3.19 -13.61 -13.48
CA PRO A 132 4.13 -14.70 -13.76
C PRO A 132 4.80 -15.21 -12.47
N GLU A 133 5.32 -16.43 -12.52
CA GLU A 133 5.88 -17.15 -11.35
C GLU A 133 7.08 -16.44 -10.72
N ASP A 134 7.92 -15.80 -11.55
CA ASP A 134 9.07 -15.02 -11.10
C ASP A 134 8.65 -13.78 -10.31
N GLN A 135 7.65 -13.03 -10.80
CA GLN A 135 7.08 -11.90 -10.08
C GLN A 135 6.45 -12.36 -8.75
N ARG A 136 5.67 -13.45 -8.77
CA ARG A 136 5.07 -14.02 -7.55
C ARG A 136 6.13 -14.40 -6.52
N THR A 137 7.23 -14.99 -6.97
CA THR A 137 8.34 -15.38 -6.09
C THR A 137 8.96 -14.17 -5.39
N CYS A 138 9.21 -13.08 -6.13
CA CYS A 138 9.75 -11.83 -5.56
C CYS A 138 8.74 -11.19 -4.61
N LEU A 139 7.46 -11.16 -4.98
CA LEU A 139 6.38 -10.62 -4.16
C LEU A 139 6.22 -11.37 -2.84
N ASP A 140 6.25 -12.70 -2.88
CA ASP A 140 6.16 -13.54 -1.67
C ASP A 140 7.36 -13.33 -0.74
N ALA A 141 8.56 -13.15 -1.31
CA ALA A 141 9.76 -12.82 -0.54
C ALA A 141 9.62 -11.45 0.14
N LEU A 142 9.19 -10.43 -0.62
CA LEU A 142 8.97 -9.08 -0.10
C LEU A 142 7.91 -9.05 1.00
N TYR A 143 6.76 -9.72 0.79
CA TYR A 143 5.70 -9.84 1.78
C TYR A 143 6.19 -10.49 3.08
N ARG A 144 6.90 -11.63 2.99
CA ARG A 144 7.42 -12.33 4.17
C ARG A 144 8.50 -11.54 4.90
N ALA A 145 9.35 -10.83 4.16
CA ALA A 145 10.41 -10.01 4.73
C ALA A 145 9.86 -8.75 5.41
N ALA A 146 8.85 -8.11 4.82
CA ALA A 146 8.13 -7.01 5.47
C ALA A 146 7.44 -7.47 6.76
N ALA A 147 6.81 -8.67 6.72
CA ALA A 147 6.16 -9.27 7.89
C ALA A 147 7.12 -9.66 9.02
N SER A 148 8.38 -9.98 8.73
CA SER A 148 9.34 -10.36 9.76
C SER A 148 9.92 -9.17 10.52
N GLY A 149 9.89 -7.97 9.92
CA GLY A 149 10.59 -6.79 10.43
C GLY A 149 12.12 -6.88 10.37
N GLU A 150 12.68 -7.92 9.72
CA GLU A 150 14.12 -8.09 9.61
C GLU A 150 14.68 -7.27 8.45
N GLU A 151 15.39 -6.20 8.79
CA GLU A 151 16.01 -5.25 7.84
C GLU A 151 16.79 -5.93 6.71
N ALA A 152 17.67 -6.89 7.03
CA ALA A 152 18.50 -7.54 6.03
C ALA A 152 17.67 -8.39 5.04
N ALA A 153 16.61 -9.04 5.53
CA ALA A 153 15.70 -9.81 4.68
C ALA A 153 14.87 -8.88 3.80
N PHE A 154 14.38 -7.76 4.36
CA PHE A 154 13.60 -6.78 3.63
C PHE A 154 14.43 -6.12 2.52
N SER A 155 15.65 -5.68 2.85
CA SER A 155 16.57 -5.08 1.90
C SER A 155 16.88 -6.02 0.73
N ALA A 156 17.14 -7.30 0.99
CA ALA A 156 17.40 -8.28 -0.06
C ALA A 156 16.17 -8.53 -0.95
N ALA A 157 14.99 -8.69 -0.34
CA ALA A 157 13.75 -8.92 -1.09
C ALA A 157 13.35 -7.70 -1.94
N LEU A 158 13.61 -6.48 -1.46
CA LEU A 158 13.37 -5.25 -2.20
C LEU A 158 14.32 -5.11 -3.39
N GLU A 159 15.60 -5.47 -3.23
CA GLU A 159 16.56 -5.54 -4.35
C GLU A 159 16.09 -6.51 -5.44
N ASP A 160 15.70 -7.72 -5.07
CA ASP A 160 15.19 -8.72 -6.01
C ASP A 160 13.93 -8.24 -6.75
N TRP A 161 13.01 -7.59 -6.02
CA TRP A 161 11.78 -7.02 -6.58
C TRP A 161 12.08 -5.92 -7.61
N GLU A 162 12.90 -4.92 -7.27
CA GLU A 162 13.23 -3.81 -8.18
C GLU A 162 14.05 -4.29 -9.39
N ASN A 163 14.97 -5.24 -9.21
CA ASN A 163 15.72 -5.82 -10.33
C ASN A 163 14.84 -6.66 -11.28
N GLY A 164 13.74 -7.23 -10.79
CA GLY A 164 12.77 -7.90 -11.65
C GLY A 164 11.79 -6.94 -12.32
N LEU A 165 11.54 -5.76 -11.71
CA LEU A 165 10.74 -4.69 -12.31
C LEU A 165 11.45 -4.01 -13.49
N GLU A 166 12.77 -4.03 -13.55
CA GLU A 166 13.56 -3.31 -14.56
C GLU A 166 14.20 -4.27 -15.58
N VAL A 167 13.97 -4.04 -16.87
CA VAL A 167 14.55 -4.82 -17.98
C VAL A 167 15.20 -3.92 -19.01
N ARG A 168 16.02 -4.50 -19.89
CA ARG A 168 16.56 -3.76 -21.05
C ARG A 168 15.68 -3.96 -22.28
N ASP A 169 15.37 -2.87 -22.96
CA ASP A 169 14.72 -2.89 -24.28
C ASP A 169 15.71 -3.33 -25.39
N GLU A 170 15.22 -3.40 -26.63
CA GLU A 170 16.04 -3.81 -27.79
C GLU A 170 17.19 -2.84 -28.07
N GLU A 171 17.03 -1.58 -27.68
CA GLU A 171 18.01 -0.50 -27.78
C GLU A 171 19.01 -0.49 -26.61
N GLY A 172 18.80 -1.31 -25.58
CA GLY A 172 19.62 -1.41 -24.38
C GLY A 172 19.33 -0.37 -23.30
N ASN A 173 18.24 0.40 -23.41
CA ASN A 173 17.76 1.28 -22.36
C ASN A 173 16.98 0.50 -21.31
N HIS A 174 16.97 1.01 -20.08
CA HIS A 174 16.18 0.44 -19.00
C HIS A 174 14.71 0.86 -19.12
N THR A 175 13.81 -0.11 -18.98
CA THR A 175 12.36 0.06 -19.01
C THR A 175 11.71 -0.86 -17.98
N ARG A 176 10.49 -0.53 -17.55
CA ARG A 176 9.70 -1.45 -16.74
C ARG A 176 9.42 -2.74 -17.48
N ASN A 177 9.48 -3.85 -16.75
CA ASN A 177 9.24 -5.19 -17.22
C ASN A 177 7.80 -5.33 -17.73
N PRO A 178 7.59 -5.47 -19.05
CA PRO A 178 6.24 -5.53 -19.62
C PRO A 178 5.55 -6.88 -19.37
N LEU A 179 6.28 -7.88 -18.86
CA LEU A 179 5.75 -9.20 -18.54
C LEU A 179 5.18 -9.27 -17.12
N TRP A 180 5.61 -8.36 -16.24
CA TRP A 180 5.10 -8.30 -14.88
C TRP A 180 3.76 -7.58 -14.84
N ALA A 181 2.83 -8.13 -14.06
CA ALA A 181 1.54 -7.53 -13.81
C ALA A 181 1.68 -6.24 -12.99
N GLU A 182 0.80 -5.27 -13.23
CA GLU A 182 0.80 -4.02 -12.48
C GLU A 182 0.26 -4.20 -11.06
N THR A 183 1.00 -3.72 -10.06
CA THR A 183 0.63 -3.87 -8.64
C THR A 183 0.17 -2.58 -7.98
N GLY A 184 0.41 -1.42 -8.60
CA GLY A 184 0.10 -0.13 -7.96
C GLY A 184 -1.36 0.01 -7.53
N ASN A 185 -1.55 0.49 -6.29
CA ASN A 185 -2.81 0.70 -5.58
C ASN A 185 -3.55 -0.59 -5.19
N LEU A 186 -2.83 -1.72 -5.11
CA LEU A 186 -3.37 -3.01 -4.72
C LEU A 186 -2.73 -3.50 -3.43
N VAL A 187 -3.48 -4.25 -2.65
CA VAL A 187 -2.99 -4.98 -1.47
C VAL A 187 -2.73 -6.43 -1.86
N TRP A 188 -1.54 -6.92 -1.56
CA TRP A 188 -1.21 -8.35 -1.60
C TRP A 188 -1.49 -8.97 -0.24
N ASP A 189 -2.35 -10.00 -0.19
CA ASP A 189 -2.70 -10.70 1.07
C ASP A 189 -1.87 -11.96 1.36
N GLY A 190 -0.85 -12.22 0.53
CA GLY A 190 -0.06 -13.45 0.55
C GLY A 190 -0.49 -14.47 -0.50
N GLU A 191 -1.64 -14.29 -1.17
CA GLU A 191 -2.13 -15.19 -2.21
C GLU A 191 -2.66 -14.44 -3.44
N ARG A 192 -3.39 -13.34 -3.21
CA ARG A 192 -4.11 -12.57 -4.23
C ARG A 192 -4.01 -11.06 -3.99
N PHE A 193 -4.22 -10.30 -5.05
CA PHE A 193 -4.35 -8.85 -4.97
C PHE A 193 -5.79 -8.42 -4.64
N TRP A 194 -5.94 -7.36 -3.87
CA TRP A 194 -7.21 -6.73 -3.52
C TRP A 194 -7.14 -5.22 -3.77
N SER A 195 -8.25 -4.63 -4.18
CA SER A 195 -8.39 -3.17 -4.33
C SER A 195 -9.17 -2.52 -3.18
N ASP A 196 -9.79 -3.35 -2.36
CA ASP A 196 -10.47 -2.98 -1.13
C ASP A 196 -10.08 -4.02 -0.08
N TYR A 197 -9.46 -3.55 0.99
CA TYR A 197 -8.86 -4.42 1.99
C TYR A 197 -8.82 -3.72 3.34
N THR A 198 -9.16 -4.48 4.38
CA THR A 198 -8.99 -4.09 5.78
C THR A 198 -8.30 -5.24 6.52
N GLY A 199 -7.22 -4.95 7.24
CA GLY A 199 -6.40 -5.94 7.94
C GLY A 199 -4.91 -5.60 7.86
N THR A 200 -4.05 -6.53 8.24
CA THR A 200 -2.59 -6.34 8.18
C THR A 200 -2.01 -6.97 6.92
N SER A 201 -1.46 -6.18 6.01
CA SER A 201 -0.90 -6.71 4.76
C SER A 201 0.04 -5.75 4.02
N LEU A 202 0.50 -6.15 2.82
CA LEU A 202 1.37 -5.36 1.95
C LEU A 202 0.55 -4.58 0.90
N LEU A 203 0.57 -3.25 0.97
CA LEU A 203 -0.09 -2.32 0.07
C LEU A 203 0.93 -1.60 -0.82
N PHE A 204 0.62 -1.49 -2.11
CA PHE A 204 1.49 -0.85 -3.11
C PHE A 204 0.95 0.53 -3.49
N TRP A 205 1.81 1.54 -3.59
CA TRP A 205 1.48 2.84 -4.15
C TRP A 205 2.69 3.48 -4.83
N GLY A 206 2.67 3.63 -6.15
CA GLY A 206 3.79 4.21 -6.88
C GLY A 206 5.09 3.41 -6.71
N THR A 207 6.11 4.03 -6.10
CA THR A 207 7.40 3.41 -5.70
C THR A 207 7.44 3.07 -4.21
N SER A 208 6.31 3.20 -3.52
CA SER A 208 6.14 2.97 -2.09
C SER A 208 5.42 1.65 -1.81
N PHE A 209 5.81 1.02 -0.71
CA PHE A 209 5.28 -0.23 -0.20
C PHE A 209 4.97 -0.03 1.28
N PHE A 210 3.72 -0.22 1.67
CA PHE A 210 3.32 -0.19 3.08
C PHE A 210 3.04 -1.61 3.56
N TYR A 211 3.64 -2.01 4.66
CA TYR A 211 3.26 -3.21 5.38
C TYR A 211 2.78 -2.85 6.78
N GLY A 212 1.54 -3.19 7.11
CA GLY A 212 0.95 -2.84 8.39
C GLY A 212 -0.57 -2.92 8.36
N GLU A 213 -1.21 -2.30 9.35
CA GLU A 213 -2.66 -2.18 9.45
C GLU A 213 -3.19 -1.25 8.35
N ILE A 214 -4.15 -1.76 7.60
CA ILE A 214 -4.81 -1.11 6.47
C ILE A 214 -6.30 -1.08 6.78
N SER A 215 -6.94 0.05 6.50
CA SER A 215 -8.39 0.24 6.55
C SER A 215 -8.83 0.83 5.21
N GLU A 216 -9.81 0.19 4.55
CA GLU A 216 -10.34 0.65 3.26
C GLU A 216 -9.25 0.98 2.22
N ASN A 217 -8.23 0.11 2.10
CA ASN A 217 -7.11 0.24 1.17
C ASN A 217 -6.18 1.45 1.44
N VAL A 218 -6.14 1.94 2.67
CA VAL A 218 -5.29 3.04 3.14
C VAL A 218 -4.55 2.62 4.43
N PRO A 219 -3.27 3.01 4.65
CA PRO A 219 -2.58 2.81 5.91
C PRO A 219 -3.35 3.43 7.08
N ASP A 220 -3.69 2.63 8.08
CA ASP A 220 -4.48 3.06 9.23
C ASP A 220 -4.21 2.14 10.43
N GLY A 221 -3.33 2.61 11.32
CA GLY A 221 -2.76 1.85 12.44
C GLY A 221 -1.23 1.71 12.37
N ALA A 222 -0.70 0.67 13.00
CA ALA A 222 0.74 0.41 13.03
C ALA A 222 1.26 -0.12 11.69
N GLY A 223 2.40 0.41 11.22
CA GLY A 223 3.02 -0.11 10.01
C GLY A 223 4.32 0.56 9.60
N SER A 224 4.87 0.06 8.51
CA SER A 224 6.12 0.49 7.90
C SER A 224 5.89 0.82 6.43
N CYS A 225 6.19 2.05 6.02
CA CYS A 225 6.22 2.47 4.62
C CYS A 225 7.67 2.52 4.13
N ALA A 226 8.00 1.80 3.06
CA ALA A 226 9.28 1.89 2.38
C ALA A 226 9.09 2.51 1.00
N THR A 227 9.92 3.48 0.63
CA THR A 227 9.90 4.11 -0.69
C THR A 227 11.26 3.99 -1.35
N VAL A 228 11.27 3.38 -2.53
CA VAL A 228 12.47 3.31 -3.38
C VAL A 228 12.69 4.67 -4.02
N HIS A 229 13.83 5.28 -3.72
CA HIS A 229 14.20 6.58 -4.26
C HIS A 229 15.29 6.50 -5.32
N THR A 230 16.06 5.41 -5.37
CA THR A 230 17.12 5.23 -6.37
C THR A 230 17.32 3.76 -6.67
N TRP A 231 17.41 3.43 -7.96
CA TRP A 231 17.89 2.14 -8.44
C TRP A 231 19.19 2.35 -9.22
N TYR A 232 20.20 1.53 -8.97
CA TYR A 232 21.53 1.62 -9.55
C TYR A 232 21.70 0.53 -10.62
N PRO A 233 21.52 0.83 -11.92
CA PRO A 233 21.41 -0.22 -12.94
C PRO A 233 22.68 -1.06 -13.14
N ASP A 234 23.84 -0.51 -12.81
CA ASP A 234 25.14 -1.20 -12.97
C ASP A 234 25.38 -2.26 -11.90
N SER A 235 24.87 -2.05 -10.67
CA SER A 235 25.01 -2.99 -9.55
C SER A 235 23.73 -3.76 -9.23
N GLY A 236 22.58 -3.26 -9.69
CA GLY A 236 21.25 -3.72 -9.28
C GLY A 236 20.84 -3.22 -7.90
N ALA A 237 21.64 -2.37 -7.27
CA ALA A 237 21.38 -1.93 -5.91
C ALA A 237 20.20 -0.95 -5.82
N VAL A 238 19.61 -0.87 -4.63
CA VAL A 238 18.45 -0.03 -4.36
C VAL A 238 18.71 0.86 -3.14
N GLY A 239 18.52 2.16 -3.33
CA GLY A 239 18.38 3.15 -2.27
C GLY A 239 16.92 3.36 -1.91
N TYR A 240 16.60 3.25 -0.63
CA TYR A 240 15.25 3.40 -0.12
C TYR A 240 15.20 4.05 1.26
N LEU A 241 14.11 4.75 1.52
CA LEU A 241 13.75 5.27 2.84
C LEU A 241 12.64 4.41 3.43
N ARG A 242 12.80 3.93 4.67
CA ARG A 242 11.75 3.29 5.44
C ARG A 242 11.29 4.20 6.57
N LEU A 243 9.97 4.35 6.72
CA LEU A 243 9.27 5.08 7.77
C LEU A 243 8.41 4.11 8.57
N GLU A 244 8.74 3.93 9.85
CA GLU A 244 7.99 3.11 10.80
C GLU A 244 7.20 4.01 11.75
N GLY A 245 5.93 3.69 11.99
CA GLY A 245 5.10 4.53 12.84
C GLY A 245 3.65 4.11 12.96
N GLN A 246 2.85 5.03 13.54
CA GLN A 246 1.40 4.98 13.51
C GLN A 246 0.88 5.80 12.34
N TRP A 247 -0.20 5.33 11.74
CA TRP A 247 -0.85 5.95 10.59
C TRP A 247 -2.31 6.20 10.92
N GLU A 248 -2.84 7.35 10.49
CA GLU A 248 -4.26 7.68 10.54
C GLU A 248 -4.69 8.09 9.14
N ASN A 249 -5.49 7.26 8.48
CA ASN A 249 -6.00 7.52 7.13
C ASN A 249 -4.91 7.96 6.13
N GLY A 250 -3.78 7.26 6.10
CA GLY A 250 -2.68 7.49 5.16
C GLY A 250 -1.74 8.62 5.55
N VAL A 251 -1.85 9.15 6.77
CA VAL A 251 -0.93 10.14 7.34
C VAL A 251 -0.17 9.51 8.50
N ALA A 252 1.16 9.59 8.48
CA ALA A 252 1.99 9.17 9.60
C ALA A 252 1.87 10.18 10.75
N VAL A 253 1.65 9.68 11.97
CA VAL A 253 1.36 10.51 13.15
C VAL A 253 2.22 10.13 14.34
N GLY A 254 2.49 11.11 15.21
CA GLY A 254 3.18 10.88 16.47
C GLY A 254 4.67 10.60 16.32
N GLU A 255 5.20 9.68 17.13
CA GLU A 255 6.60 9.26 17.10
C GLU A 255 6.82 8.24 15.98
N VAL A 256 7.87 8.45 15.19
CA VAL A 256 8.21 7.67 14.01
C VAL A 256 9.71 7.42 13.92
N GLU A 257 10.11 6.37 13.21
CA GLU A 257 11.51 6.06 12.90
C GLU A 257 11.73 6.05 11.39
N PHE A 258 12.74 6.80 10.94
CA PHE A 258 13.19 6.81 9.55
C PHE A 258 14.51 6.07 9.43
N HIS A 259 14.62 5.22 8.41
CA HIS A 259 15.80 4.43 8.09
C HIS A 259 16.13 4.58 6.60
N ASP A 260 17.19 5.32 6.29
CA ASP A 260 17.70 5.45 4.93
C ASP A 260 18.79 4.43 4.68
N ARG A 261 18.66 3.70 3.58
CA ARG A 261 19.41 2.47 3.32
C ARG A 261 19.76 2.35 1.85
N CYS A 262 20.86 1.66 1.59
CA CYS A 262 21.25 1.22 0.25
C CYS A 262 21.67 -0.25 0.33
N THR A 263 21.20 -1.07 -0.61
CA THR A 263 21.56 -2.48 -0.65
C THR A 263 23.03 -2.69 -1.08
N ASP A 264 23.64 -1.71 -1.77
CA ASP A 264 25.07 -1.74 -2.07
C ASP A 264 25.91 -1.37 -0.84
N ALA A 265 26.71 -2.33 -0.40
CA ALA A 265 27.68 -2.14 0.68
C ALA A 265 28.94 -1.35 0.25
N ALA A 266 29.07 -0.95 -1.03
CA ALA A 266 30.23 -0.25 -1.54
C ALA A 266 30.34 1.20 -1.03
N ASN A 267 30.79 1.39 0.22
CA ASN A 267 31.63 2.49 0.77
C ASN A 267 31.40 3.95 0.33
N THR A 268 30.23 4.33 -0.22
CA THR A 268 30.03 5.67 -0.75
C THR A 268 28.73 6.35 -0.41
N PHE A 269 27.75 5.61 0.11
CA PHE A 269 26.44 6.16 0.46
C PHE A 269 26.41 6.61 1.92
N THR A 270 25.83 7.78 2.13
CA THR A 270 25.42 8.21 3.46
C THR A 270 24.12 7.49 3.77
N MET A 271 24.02 6.90 4.95
CA MET A 271 22.78 6.34 5.49
C MET A 271 22.43 7.11 6.76
N TYR A 272 21.17 7.07 7.17
CA TYR A 272 20.79 7.64 8.46
C TYR A 272 19.69 6.86 9.15
N ASP A 273 19.68 7.00 10.47
CA ASP A 273 18.57 6.67 11.33
C ASP A 273 18.06 7.95 11.97
N MET A 274 16.75 8.15 12.00
CA MET A 274 16.14 9.30 12.66
C MET A 274 14.92 8.88 13.47
N THR A 275 14.91 9.17 14.76
CA THR A 275 13.68 9.16 15.56
C THR A 275 13.08 10.55 15.53
N ALA A 276 11.81 10.66 15.13
CA ALA A 276 11.14 11.94 14.94
C ALA A 276 9.72 11.96 15.51
N THR A 277 9.18 13.15 15.69
CA THR A 277 7.76 13.39 15.98
C THR A 277 7.16 14.24 14.86
N LEU A 278 6.12 13.72 14.23
CA LEU A 278 5.35 14.41 13.18
C LEU A 278 4.22 15.24 13.81
N ASP A 279 3.83 16.31 13.13
CA ASP A 279 2.76 17.21 13.59
C ASP A 279 1.33 16.65 13.43
N GLY A 280 1.20 15.51 12.74
CA GLY A 280 -0.07 14.83 12.46
C GLY A 280 -0.94 15.55 11.42
N THR A 281 -0.39 16.53 10.70
CA THR A 281 -1.07 17.16 9.56
C THR A 281 -0.74 16.42 8.27
N GLU A 282 -1.49 16.69 7.20
CA GLU A 282 -1.14 16.20 5.85
C GLU A 282 0.20 16.74 5.31
N GLU A 283 0.87 17.66 6.01
CA GLU A 283 2.22 18.10 5.65
C GLU A 283 3.31 17.24 6.30
N GLU A 284 2.97 16.42 7.31
CA GLU A 284 3.89 15.54 8.06
C GLU A 284 5.19 16.26 8.46
N VAL A 285 5.03 17.41 9.11
CA VAL A 285 6.16 18.27 9.49
C VAL A 285 6.88 17.64 10.67
N ILE A 286 8.21 17.57 10.58
CA ILE A 286 9.06 17.06 11.64
C ILE A 286 9.17 18.14 12.73
N VAL A 287 8.38 18.00 13.79
CA VAL A 287 8.39 18.90 14.96
C VAL A 287 9.67 18.72 15.77
N ARG A 288 10.14 17.47 15.87
CA ARG A 288 11.42 17.13 16.49
C ARG A 288 12.00 15.92 15.77
N GLY A 289 13.31 15.93 15.51
CA GLY A 289 14.03 14.78 14.98
C GLY A 289 15.44 14.71 15.53
N GLU A 290 15.89 13.52 15.93
CA GLU A 290 17.28 13.26 16.29
C GLU A 290 17.85 12.32 15.23
N VAL A 291 18.84 12.79 14.48
CA VAL A 291 19.40 12.08 13.33
C VAL A 291 20.80 11.58 13.64
N THR A 292 21.00 10.27 13.46
CA THR A 292 22.32 9.66 13.40
C THR A 292 22.65 9.35 11.94
N MET A 293 23.53 10.15 11.35
CA MET A 293 24.02 9.90 10.00
C MET A 293 25.31 9.10 10.04
N GLN A 294 25.44 8.14 9.14
CA GLN A 294 26.62 7.28 9.01
C GLN A 294 27.15 7.33 7.58
N LEU A 295 28.48 7.42 7.47
CA LEU A 295 29.17 7.32 6.21
C LEU A 295 30.38 6.39 6.35
N LEU A 296 30.39 5.33 5.55
CA LEU A 296 31.52 4.42 5.46
C LEU A 296 32.53 4.95 4.44
N ARG A 297 33.73 5.32 4.88
CA ARG A 297 34.83 5.74 4.00
C ARG A 297 36.10 4.97 4.35
N ASN A 298 36.74 4.38 3.33
CA ASN A 298 37.99 3.63 3.49
C ASN A 298 37.94 2.59 4.62
N GLY A 299 36.80 1.89 4.77
CA GLY A 299 36.59 0.88 5.82
C GLY A 299 36.34 1.45 7.22
N THR A 300 36.14 2.76 7.37
CA THR A 300 35.86 3.43 8.64
C THR A 300 34.48 4.09 8.60
N ILE A 301 33.64 3.83 9.61
CA ILE A 301 32.30 4.43 9.73
C ILE A 301 32.40 5.76 10.49
N HIS A 302 32.16 6.86 9.81
CA HIS A 302 32.06 8.19 10.40
C HIS A 302 30.60 8.47 10.78
N THR A 303 30.37 8.98 11.98
CA THR A 303 29.01 9.25 12.49
C THR A 303 28.84 10.73 12.78
N PHE A 304 27.69 11.29 12.40
CA PHE A 304 27.32 12.68 12.62
C PHE A 304 25.96 12.75 13.30
N GLN A 305 25.79 13.74 14.17
CA GLN A 305 24.58 13.93 14.96
C GLN A 305 23.94 15.24 14.55
N LEU A 306 22.69 15.17 14.10
CA LEU A 306 21.89 16.34 13.74
C LEU A 306 20.60 16.35 14.54
N THR A 307 20.03 17.53 14.72
CA THR A 307 18.73 17.69 15.36
C THR A 307 17.86 18.57 14.47
N ILE A 308 16.61 18.17 14.29
CA ILE A 308 15.55 18.96 13.66
C ILE A 308 14.61 19.42 14.78
N GLN A 309 14.21 20.68 14.74
CA GLN A 309 13.23 21.24 15.66
C GLN A 309 12.33 22.23 14.92
N ASP A 310 11.02 22.09 15.13
CA ASP A 310 9.98 22.94 14.55
C ASP A 310 10.12 23.03 13.01
N GLY A 311 10.41 21.90 12.36
CA GLY A 311 10.63 21.80 10.92
C GLY A 311 11.94 22.40 10.43
N ALA A 312 12.90 22.74 11.29
CA ALA A 312 14.17 23.35 10.90
C ALA A 312 15.39 22.60 11.45
N LEU A 313 16.47 22.55 10.67
CA LEU A 313 17.75 22.00 11.11
C LEU A 313 18.38 22.89 12.18
N ARG A 314 18.72 22.31 13.33
CA ARG A 314 19.41 23.02 14.42
C ARG A 314 20.85 23.32 14.01
N GLN A 315 21.20 24.60 14.09
CA GLN A 315 22.52 25.07 13.66
C GLN A 315 23.59 25.02 14.77
N GLU A 316 23.23 24.78 16.03
CA GLU A 316 24.20 24.75 17.13
C GLU A 316 25.37 23.76 16.94
N PRO A 317 25.19 22.57 16.32
CA PRO A 317 26.29 21.64 16.04
C PRO A 317 27.22 22.13 14.91
N PHE A 318 26.76 23.05 14.06
CA PHE A 318 27.50 23.49 12.90
C PHE A 318 28.53 24.58 13.27
N ARG A 319 29.74 24.45 12.71
CA ARG A 319 30.82 25.43 12.80
C ARG A 319 31.22 25.76 11.37
N ASN A 320 30.99 27.01 10.96
CA ASN A 320 31.18 27.46 9.57
C ASN A 320 30.42 26.58 8.56
N GLY A 321 29.18 26.18 8.88
CA GLY A 321 28.35 25.33 8.01
C GLY A 321 28.72 23.84 8.02
N ALA A 322 29.67 23.41 8.85
CA ALA A 322 30.10 22.01 8.94
C ALA A 322 29.85 21.39 10.32
N VAL A 323 29.44 20.12 10.35
CA VAL A 323 29.37 19.27 11.55
C VAL A 323 30.46 18.21 11.50
N SER A 324 31.18 18.02 12.60
CA SER A 324 32.31 17.09 12.67
C SER A 324 31.89 15.68 13.06
N CYS A 325 32.70 14.70 12.67
CA CYS A 325 32.54 13.31 13.10
C CYS A 325 32.54 13.21 14.62
N SER A 326 31.51 12.56 15.17
CA SER A 326 31.27 12.39 16.61
C SER A 326 31.97 11.16 17.20
N THR A 327 32.30 10.16 16.38
CA THR A 327 32.84 8.87 16.83
C THR A 327 34.36 8.89 17.06
N HIS A 328 35.09 9.65 16.26
CA HIS A 328 36.55 9.58 16.20
C HIS A 328 37.21 10.86 16.74
N SER A 329 38.04 10.71 17.78
CA SER A 329 38.80 11.84 18.33
C SER A 329 39.82 12.39 17.32
N GLY A 330 39.80 13.70 17.06
CA GLY A 330 40.73 14.36 16.13
C GLY A 330 40.49 14.04 14.65
N CYS A 331 39.30 13.56 14.31
CA CYS A 331 38.93 13.23 12.95
C CYS A 331 38.62 14.48 12.12
N GLY A 332 39.20 14.57 10.91
CA GLY A 332 38.93 15.65 9.97
C GLY A 332 37.59 15.52 9.24
N ALA A 333 36.98 14.33 9.26
CA ALA A 333 35.72 14.07 8.60
C ALA A 333 34.59 15.00 9.09
N HIS A 334 33.92 15.64 8.14
CA HIS A 334 32.84 16.57 8.41
C HIS A 334 31.76 16.50 7.32
N LEU A 335 30.53 16.82 7.70
CA LEU A 335 29.42 17.07 6.76
C LEU A 335 29.21 18.57 6.65
N VAL A 336 29.00 19.06 5.43
CA VAL A 336 28.70 20.46 5.12
C VAL A 336 27.25 20.57 4.67
N ALA A 337 26.49 21.42 5.36
CA ALA A 337 25.14 21.79 4.96
C ALA A 337 25.19 22.82 3.83
N GLY A 338 24.46 22.56 2.76
CA GLY A 338 24.16 23.58 1.76
C GLY A 338 23.18 24.61 2.31
N ASP A 339 23.12 25.79 1.69
CA ASP A 339 22.18 26.86 2.08
C ASP A 339 20.72 26.39 2.02
N ASP A 340 20.39 25.52 1.06
CA ASP A 340 19.06 24.93 0.90
C ASP A 340 18.71 24.01 2.08
N SER A 341 19.65 23.18 2.56
CA SER A 341 19.43 22.31 3.73
C SER A 341 19.16 23.10 5.02
N ILE A 342 19.72 24.31 5.12
CA ILE A 342 19.54 25.15 6.31
C ILE A 342 18.19 25.87 6.29
N SER A 343 17.71 26.23 5.10
CA SER A 343 16.50 27.03 4.91
C SER A 343 15.25 26.21 4.59
N MET A 344 15.40 24.92 4.27
CA MET A 344 14.28 24.02 4.02
C MET A 344 13.43 23.77 5.26
N ARG A 345 12.14 23.50 5.02
CA ARG A 345 11.22 22.99 6.03
C ARG A 345 11.27 21.45 5.97
N TYR A 346 11.65 20.85 7.09
CA TYR A 346 11.78 19.39 7.23
C TYR A 346 10.42 18.75 7.50
N GLN A 347 10.00 17.95 6.53
CA GLN A 347 8.78 17.16 6.42
C GLN A 347 9.15 15.73 5.97
N ASP A 348 8.22 14.78 6.12
CA ASP A 348 8.35 13.47 5.46
C ASP A 348 8.61 13.64 3.95
N PRO A 349 9.73 13.13 3.41
CA PRO A 349 10.03 13.23 1.98
C PRO A 349 9.16 12.34 1.09
N TYR A 350 8.50 11.31 1.65
CA TYR A 350 7.71 10.35 0.88
C TYR A 350 6.34 10.11 1.53
N PRO A 351 5.50 11.14 1.63
CA PRO A 351 4.18 11.02 2.23
C PRO A 351 3.32 10.00 1.47
N TRP A 352 2.64 9.10 2.20
CA TRP A 352 1.82 8.08 1.56
C TRP A 352 0.71 8.70 0.70
N GLY A 353 0.53 8.16 -0.51
CA GLY A 353 -0.55 8.60 -1.41
C GLY A 353 -0.37 9.99 -2.03
N ARG A 354 0.72 10.70 -1.71
CA ARG A 354 0.90 12.13 -1.98
C ARG A 354 2.22 12.41 -2.70
N GLU A 355 2.29 13.57 -3.35
CA GLU A 355 3.54 14.05 -3.93
C GLU A 355 4.50 14.48 -2.83
N SER A 356 5.81 14.25 -3.06
CA SER A 356 6.86 14.74 -2.18
C SER A 356 6.79 16.27 -2.02
N PRO A 357 7.01 16.82 -0.80
CA PRO A 357 7.15 18.26 -0.61
C PRO A 357 8.46 18.82 -1.20
N TYR A 358 9.36 17.95 -1.65
CA TYR A 358 10.65 18.28 -2.24
C TYR A 358 10.69 17.95 -3.72
N GLN A 359 11.34 18.82 -4.50
CA GLN A 359 11.63 18.57 -5.92
C GLN A 359 12.54 17.35 -6.11
N GLU A 360 13.51 17.17 -5.23
CA GLU A 360 14.50 16.07 -5.27
C GLU A 360 14.51 15.36 -3.90
N PRO A 361 13.50 14.54 -3.58
CA PRO A 361 13.35 13.97 -2.23
C PRO A 361 14.51 13.04 -1.84
N TRP A 362 15.21 12.44 -2.81
CA TRP A 362 16.43 11.67 -2.57
C TRP A 362 17.61 12.53 -2.07
N GLN A 363 17.46 13.87 -2.03
CA GLN A 363 18.41 14.79 -1.39
C GLN A 363 18.02 15.14 0.05
N PHE A 364 16.95 14.57 0.60
CA PHE A 364 16.61 14.76 2.01
C PHE A 364 17.78 14.31 2.90
N LEU A 365 18.27 15.21 3.75
CA LEU A 365 19.49 15.03 4.56
C LEU A 365 20.74 14.65 3.74
N ASN A 366 20.83 15.06 2.47
CA ASN A 366 22.01 14.84 1.66
C ASN A 366 23.04 15.97 1.85
N PHE A 367 24.06 15.70 2.66
CA PHE A 367 25.13 16.65 2.98
C PHE A 367 26.40 16.39 2.17
N SER A 368 27.15 17.45 1.86
CA SER A 368 28.47 17.29 1.25
C SER A 368 29.48 16.78 2.27
N TYR A 369 30.26 15.77 1.89
CA TYR A 369 31.29 15.20 2.76
C TYR A 369 32.68 15.78 2.49
N GLY A 370 33.41 16.12 3.55
CA GLY A 370 34.80 16.58 3.50
C GLY A 370 35.68 15.89 4.55
N TYR A 371 37.01 16.02 4.38
CA TYR A 371 38.02 15.51 5.32
C TYR A 371 39.06 16.58 5.66
#